data_AF-C0GJG8-F1
#
_entry.id   AF-C0GJG8-F1
#
_cell.length_a   1.000
_cell.length_b   1.000
_cell.length_c   1.000
_cell.angle_alpha   90.00
_cell.angle_beta   90.00
_cell.angle_gamma   90.00
#
_symmetry.space_group_name_H-M   'P 1'
#
loop_
_entity.id
_entity.type
_entity.pdbx_description
1 polymer ?
#
loop_
_entity_poly.entity_id
_entity_poly.type
_entity_poly.pdbx_seq_one_letter_code
_entity_poly.pdbx_strand_id
1 'polypeptide(L)'
;MTSFTRIVVVLGFVRNALATQQTPPNRVIIGLALFLTFFIMAPIYSRVNETAILPSLEDEITSEYALATRSPPLERFMVQQTTEKVLPLFVNLSDGERPETMDDLPMHVLVPAFVISELKTEGVSKCLLRP
;
A
#
# COMPACT_ATOMS: atom_id res chain seq x y z
N MET A 1 -3.96 -3.09 2.42
CA MET A 1 -2.63 -2.67 1.95
C MET A 1 -2.64 -1.16 1.84
N THR A 2 -1.97 -0.46 2.75
CA THR A 2 -2.00 1.02 2.84
C THR A 2 -0.58 1.56 2.91
N SER A 3 -0.42 2.88 2.80
CA SER A 3 0.86 3.60 2.91
C SER A 3 1.48 3.57 4.34
N PHE A 4 0.82 2.92 5.29
CA PHE A 4 1.24 2.89 6.70
C PHE A 4 2.68 2.39 6.88
N THR A 5 3.03 1.29 6.22
CA THR A 5 4.35 0.66 6.36
C THR A 5 5.49 1.60 5.95
N ARG A 6 5.37 2.28 4.79
CA ARG A 6 6.36 3.25 4.32
C ARG A 6 6.49 4.44 5.26
N ILE A 7 5.38 4.98 5.77
CA ILE A 7 5.40 6.12 6.69
C ILE A 7 6.11 5.76 8.00
N VAL A 8 5.82 4.59 8.57
CA VAL A 8 6.48 4.12 9.81
C VAL A 8 7.98 3.94 9.60
N VAL A 9 8.39 3.32 8.49
CA VAL A 9 9.81 3.09 8.17
C VAL A 9 10.55 4.42 7.99
N VAL A 10 9.99 5.37 7.23
CA VAL A 10 10.59 6.69 7.02
C VAL A 10 10.72 7.46 8.33
N LEU A 11 9.66 7.52 9.14
CA LEU A 11 9.71 8.20 10.45
C LEU A 11 10.69 7.52 11.42
N GLY A 12 10.82 6.20 11.35
CA GLY A 12 11.83 5.43 12.10
C GLY A 12 13.26 5.80 11.72
N PHE A 13 13.53 5.95 10.41
CA PHE A 13 14.83 6.43 9.92
C PHE A 13 15.10 7.87 10.34
N VAL A 14 14.11 8.77 10.23
CA VAL A 14 14.23 10.17 10.67
C VAL A 14 14.58 10.25 12.15
N ARG A 15 13.93 9.45 13.01
CA ARG A 15 14.27 9.37 14.43
C ARG A 15 15.73 8.98 14.64
N ASN A 16 16.19 7.92 13.97
CA ASN A 16 17.58 7.46 14.13
C ASN A 16 18.59 8.50 13.61
N ALA A 17 18.24 9.26 12.58
CA ALA A 17 19.07 10.32 12.01
C ALA A 17 19.24 11.54 12.92
N LEU A 18 18.27 11.83 13.81
CA LEU A 18 18.34 12.95 14.74
C LEU A 18 19.35 12.74 15.88
N ALA A 19 19.92 11.53 16.03
CA ALA A 19 20.90 11.16 17.07
C ALA A 19 20.48 11.53 18.51
N THR A 20 19.20 11.84 18.74
CA THR A 20 18.64 12.19 20.04
C THR A 20 18.31 10.91 20.81
N GLN A 21 18.58 10.91 22.12
CA GLN A 21 18.22 9.78 22.97
C GLN A 21 16.69 9.71 23.10
N GLN A 22 16.09 8.77 22.34
CA GLN A 22 14.72 8.27 22.49
C GLN A 22 13.56 9.27 22.25
N THR A 23 13.83 10.48 21.78
CA THR A 23 12.80 11.42 21.33
C THR A 23 12.70 11.39 19.79
N PRO A 24 11.53 11.14 19.19
CA PRO A 24 10.20 10.89 19.78
C PRO A 24 9.92 9.40 20.15
N PRO A 25 9.02 9.14 21.14
CA PRO A 25 8.60 7.78 21.50
C PRO A 25 7.93 7.01 20.35
N ASN A 26 8.08 5.68 20.32
CA ASN A 26 7.46 4.81 19.29
C ASN A 26 5.95 5.04 19.14
N ARG A 27 5.24 5.26 20.26
CA ARG A 27 3.79 5.49 20.26
C ARG A 27 3.41 6.74 19.47
N VAL A 28 4.24 7.79 19.53
CA VAL A 28 4.02 9.04 18.79
C VAL A 28 4.22 8.82 17.29
N ILE A 29 5.27 8.08 16.90
CA ILE A 29 5.54 7.75 15.50
C ILE A 29 4.39 6.94 14.89
N ILE A 30 3.90 5.93 15.62
CA ILE A 30 2.78 5.10 15.17
C ILE A 30 1.51 5.95 15.04
N GLY A 31 1.23 6.84 16.01
CA GLY A 31 0.09 7.75 15.95
C GLY A 31 0.14 8.68 14.75
N LEU A 32 1.30 9.32 14.51
CA LEU A 32 1.52 10.18 13.33
C LEU A 32 1.36 9.39 12.03
N ALA A 33 1.91 8.17 11.98
CA ALA A 33 1.81 7.32 10.80
C ALA A 33 0.36 6.95 10.48
N LEU A 34 -0.47 6.66 11.49
CA LEU A 34 -1.89 6.39 11.30
C LEU A 34 -2.64 7.62 10.77
N PHE A 35 -2.42 8.80 11.36
CA PHE A 35 -3.06 10.03 10.87
C PHE A 35 -2.70 10.36 9.42
N LEU A 36 -1.42 10.27 9.07
CA LEU A 36 -0.96 10.45 7.70
C LEU A 36 -1.53 9.39 6.75
N THR A 37 -1.65 8.14 7.21
CA THR A 37 -2.27 7.06 6.43
C THR A 37 -3.73 7.39 6.12
N PHE A 38 -4.51 7.81 7.11
CA PHE A 38 -5.91 8.21 6.89
C PHE A 38 -6.02 9.41 5.94
N PHE A 39 -5.15 10.40 6.09
CA PHE A 39 -5.10 11.56 5.20
C PHE A 39 -4.85 11.17 3.74
N ILE A 40 -3.89 10.28 3.49
CA ILE A 40 -3.57 9.80 2.13
C ILE A 40 -4.67 8.88 1.58
N MET A 41 -5.31 8.09 2.44
CA MET A 41 -6.34 7.12 2.06
C MET A 41 -7.73 7.73 1.89
N ALA A 42 -7.96 8.97 2.31
CA ALA A 42 -9.24 9.68 2.17
C ALA A 42 -9.92 9.51 0.78
N PRO A 43 -9.24 9.70 -0.38
CA PRO A 43 -9.88 9.51 -1.69
C PRO A 43 -10.25 8.05 -1.98
N ILE A 44 -9.47 7.08 -1.49
CA ILE A 44 -9.77 5.64 -1.64
C ILE A 44 -11.04 5.30 -0.85
N TYR A 45 -11.15 5.81 0.38
CA TYR A 45 -12.34 5.62 1.20
C TYR A 45 -13.59 6.24 0.58
N SER A 46 -13.49 7.44 -0.01
CA SER A 46 -14.62 8.07 -0.73
C SER A 46 -15.08 7.20 -1.90
N ARG A 47 -14.15 6.71 -2.73
CA ARG A 47 -14.47 5.83 -3.86
C ARG A 47 -15.14 4.54 -3.42
N VAL A 48 -14.58 3.86 -2.42
CA VAL A 48 -15.18 2.64 -1.87
C VAL A 48 -16.57 2.90 -1.27
N ASN A 49 -16.76 4.07 -0.64
CA ASN A 49 -18.05 4.42 -0.07
C ASN A 49 -19.12 4.62 -1.16
N GLU A 50 -18.78 5.37 -2.22
CA GLU A 50 -19.64 5.63 -3.37
C GLU A 50 -19.95 4.36 -4.17
N THR A 51 -18.97 3.46 -4.36
CA THR A 51 -19.13 2.32 -5.27
C THR A 51 -19.59 1.02 -4.60
N ALA A 52 -19.41 0.88 -3.29
CA ALA A 52 -19.66 -0.39 -2.61
C ALA A 52 -20.45 -0.27 -1.30
N ILE A 53 -20.24 0.77 -0.50
CA ILE A 53 -20.91 0.87 0.82
C ILE A 53 -22.33 1.43 0.66
N LEU A 54 -22.48 2.57 0.00
CA LEU A 54 -23.79 3.22 -0.16
C LEU A 54 -24.77 2.33 -0.94
N PRO A 55 -24.38 1.73 -2.10
CA PRO A 55 -25.31 0.89 -2.87
C PRO A 55 -25.62 -0.44 -2.18
N SER A 56 -24.72 -0.95 -1.32
CA SER A 56 -24.98 -2.18 -0.55
C SER A 56 -25.93 -1.94 0.64
N LEU A 57 -25.98 -0.72 1.18
CA LEU A 57 -26.91 -0.36 2.26
C LEU A 57 -28.32 -0.06 1.73
N GLU A 58 -28.41 0.34 0.46
CA GLU A 58 -29.65 0.59 -0.27
C GLU A 58 -30.20 -0.69 -0.94
N ASP A 59 -29.61 -1.86 -0.64
CA ASP A 59 -29.91 -3.17 -1.26
C ASP A 59 -29.83 -3.17 -2.81
N GLU A 60 -29.17 -2.18 -3.41
CA GLU A 60 -29.00 -2.08 -4.86
C GLU A 60 -27.99 -3.11 -5.40
N ILE A 61 -27.07 -3.57 -4.55
CA ILE A 61 -26.09 -4.61 -4.89
C ILE A 61 -26.00 -5.68 -3.80
N THR A 62 -25.88 -6.95 -4.22
CA THR A 62 -25.60 -8.06 -3.30
C THR A 62 -24.21 -7.90 -2.67
N SER A 63 -24.03 -8.32 -1.41
CA SER A 63 -22.75 -8.22 -0.70
C SER A 63 -21.56 -8.85 -1.45
N GLU A 64 -21.81 -9.88 -2.26
CA GLU A 64 -20.82 -10.52 -3.12
C GLU A 64 -20.36 -9.59 -4.27
N TYR A 65 -21.29 -8.86 -4.87
CA TYR A 65 -21.00 -7.86 -5.90
C TYR A 65 -20.35 -6.59 -5.32
N ALA A 66 -20.70 -6.23 -4.09
CA ALA A 66 -20.05 -5.14 -3.35
C ALA A 66 -18.57 -5.45 -3.07
N LEU A 67 -18.23 -6.72 -2.77
CA LEU A 67 -16.84 -7.15 -2.62
C LEU A 67 -16.07 -7.09 -3.95
N ALA A 68 -16.67 -7.55 -5.04
CA ALA A 68 -16.08 -7.50 -6.38
C ALA A 68 -15.87 -6.06 -6.89
N THR A 69 -16.72 -5.11 -6.49
CA THR A 69 -16.61 -3.70 -6.86
C THR A 69 -15.66 -2.91 -5.95
N ARG A 70 -15.27 -3.49 -4.80
CA ARG A 70 -14.37 -2.88 -3.80
C ARG A 70 -12.90 -3.17 -4.03
N SER A 71 -12.58 -4.29 -4.67
CA SER A 71 -11.19 -4.66 -5.01
C SER A 71 -10.51 -3.73 -6.03
N PRO A 72 -11.17 -3.22 -7.10
CA PRO A 72 -10.46 -2.49 -8.16
C PRO A 72 -9.81 -1.16 -7.70
N PRO A 73 -10.44 -0.32 -6.85
CA PRO A 73 -9.78 0.88 -6.33
C PRO A 73 -8.53 0.57 -5.49
N LEU A 74 -8.55 -0.53 -4.74
CA LEU A 74 -7.45 -0.94 -3.87
C LEU A 74 -6.30 -1.56 -4.69
N GLU A 75 -6.63 -2.42 -5.65
CA GLU A 75 -5.67 -3.03 -6.58
C GLU A 75 -4.94 -1.96 -7.38
N ARG A 76 -5.67 -0.99 -7.95
CA ARG A 76 -5.07 0.14 -8.67
C ARG A 76 -4.11 0.95 -7.80
N PHE A 77 -4.48 1.22 -6.55
CA PHE A 77 -3.58 1.90 -5.62
C PHE A 77 -2.29 1.09 -5.41
N MET A 78 -2.40 -0.23 -5.19
CA MET A 78 -1.24 -1.09 -4.97
C MET A 78 -0.35 -1.19 -6.20
N VAL A 79 -0.91 -1.33 -7.40
CA VAL A 79 -0.18 -1.34 -8.67
C VAL A 79 0.60 -0.03 -8.83
N GLN A 80 -0.05 1.12 -8.64
CA GLN A 80 0.59 2.44 -8.76
C GLN A 80 1.74 2.67 -7.77
N GLN A 81 1.68 2.05 -6.60
CA GLN A 81 2.73 2.15 -5.58
C GLN A 81 3.81 1.06 -5.70
N THR A 82 3.56 0.00 -6.46
CA THR A 82 4.52 -1.09 -6.66
C THR A 82 5.56 -0.69 -7.70
N THR A 83 6.82 -1.00 -7.41
CA THR A 83 7.94 -0.69 -8.30
C THR A 83 7.88 -1.58 -9.53
N GLU A 84 8.08 -1.00 -10.71
CA GLU A 84 8.09 -1.68 -12.01
C GLU A 84 9.07 -2.87 -12.08
N LYS A 85 10.14 -2.86 -11.27
CA LYS A 85 11.12 -3.96 -11.20
C LYS A 85 10.68 -5.12 -10.31
N VAL A 86 9.80 -4.87 -9.34
CA VAL A 86 9.38 -5.86 -8.33
C VAL A 86 8.17 -6.64 -8.83
N LEU A 87 7.26 -5.98 -9.55
CA LEU A 87 6.04 -6.64 -10.06
C LEU A 87 6.35 -7.83 -11.00
N PRO A 88 7.22 -7.71 -12.02
CA PRO A 88 7.52 -8.80 -12.94
C PRO A 88 8.25 -9.96 -12.24
N LEU A 89 9.03 -9.68 -11.19
CA LEU A 89 9.69 -10.70 -10.40
C LEU A 89 8.65 -11.64 -9.78
N PHE A 90 7.65 -11.07 -9.10
CA PHE A 90 6.60 -11.85 -8.45
C PHE A 90 5.66 -12.54 -9.43
N VAL A 91 5.39 -11.94 -10.59
CA VAL A 91 4.62 -12.60 -11.67
C VAL A 91 5.39 -13.82 -12.22
N ASN A 92 6.70 -13.73 -12.42
CA ASN A 92 7.50 -14.87 -12.87
C ASN A 92 7.63 -15.97 -11.80
N LEU A 93 7.50 -15.62 -10.52
CA LEU A 93 7.54 -16.56 -9.40
C LEU A 93 6.20 -17.27 -9.17
N SER A 94 5.09 -16.76 -9.69
CA SER A 94 3.76 -17.28 -9.34
C SER A 94 3.32 -18.50 -10.13
N ASP A 95 4.14 -19.03 -11.06
CA ASP A 95 3.87 -20.19 -11.95
C ASP A 95 2.49 -20.19 -12.64
N GLY A 96 1.79 -19.04 -12.60
CA GLY A 96 0.42 -18.86 -13.06
C GLY A 96 0.35 -18.23 -14.44
N GLU A 97 -0.87 -18.09 -14.97
CA GLU A 97 -1.10 -17.37 -16.23
C GLU A 97 -0.61 -15.92 -16.10
N ARG A 98 0.13 -15.47 -17.12
CA ARG A 98 0.60 -14.09 -17.17
C ARG A 98 -0.61 -13.18 -17.37
N PRO A 99 -0.89 -12.25 -16.43
CA PRO A 99 -2.02 -11.35 -16.58
C PRO A 99 -1.78 -10.44 -17.79
N GLU A 100 -2.81 -10.26 -18.63
CA GLU A 100 -2.72 -9.41 -19.82
C GLU A 100 -2.69 -7.92 -19.47
N THR A 101 -3.29 -7.55 -18.34
CA THR A 101 -3.40 -6.17 -17.87
C THR A 101 -2.97 -6.07 -16.41
N MET A 102 -2.45 -4.92 -16.00
CA MET A 102 -2.05 -4.68 -14.60
C MET A 102 -3.21 -4.74 -13.60
N ASP A 103 -4.43 -4.53 -14.06
CA ASP A 103 -5.67 -4.64 -13.27
C ASP A 103 -6.10 -6.12 -13.07
N ASP A 104 -5.49 -7.08 -13.76
CA ASP A 104 -5.85 -8.51 -13.70
C ASP A 104 -4.86 -9.32 -12.84
N LEU A 105 -4.05 -8.64 -12.03
CA LEU A 105 -3.08 -9.31 -11.18
C LEU A 105 -3.78 -9.97 -9.99
N PRO A 106 -3.55 -11.28 -9.76
CA PRO A 106 -4.15 -11.93 -8.61
C PRO A 106 -3.57 -11.35 -7.32
N MET A 107 -4.45 -11.10 -6.35
CA MET A 107 -4.11 -10.46 -5.07
C MET A 107 -2.95 -11.15 -4.32
N HIS A 108 -2.81 -12.47 -4.44
CA HIS A 108 -1.72 -13.21 -3.78
C HIS A 108 -0.32 -12.90 -4.34
N VAL A 109 -0.22 -12.32 -5.55
CA VAL A 109 1.02 -11.83 -6.18
C VAL A 109 1.20 -10.34 -5.89
N LEU A 110 0.13 -9.55 -6.01
CA LEU A 110 0.16 -8.10 -5.85
C LEU A 110 0.48 -7.68 -4.39
N VAL A 111 -0.08 -8.39 -3.41
CA VAL A 111 0.14 -8.18 -1.97
C VAL A 111 1.63 -8.25 -1.58
N PRO A 112 2.34 -9.37 -1.81
CA PRO A 112 3.75 -9.45 -1.45
C PRO A 112 4.63 -8.50 -2.27
N ALA A 113 4.32 -8.30 -3.57
CA ALA A 113 5.05 -7.35 -4.42
C ALA A 113 4.96 -5.91 -3.87
N PHE A 114 3.75 -5.46 -3.50
CA PHE A 114 3.51 -4.16 -2.90
C PHE A 114 4.28 -3.98 -1.59
N VAL A 115 4.21 -4.96 -0.68
CA VAL A 115 4.93 -4.88 0.61
C VAL A 115 6.43 -4.77 0.40
N ILE A 116 7.01 -5.56 -0.51
CA ILE A 116 8.43 -5.44 -0.84
C ILE A 116 8.75 -4.08 -1.45
N SER A 117 7.90 -3.53 -2.32
CA SER A 117 8.08 -2.18 -2.86
C SER A 117 7.94 -1.07 -1.82
N GLU A 118 7.08 -1.23 -0.82
CA GLU A 118 6.96 -0.29 0.31
C GLU A 118 8.18 -0.35 1.24
N LEU A 119 8.80 -1.53 1.38
CA LEU A 119 10.02 -1.74 2.17
C LEU A 119 11.29 -1.37 1.40
N LYS A 120 11.28 -1.51 0.07
CA LYS A 120 12.42 -1.22 -0.80
C LYS A 120 12.53 0.29 -1.00
N THR A 121 13.12 0.93 -0.01
CA THR A 121 13.45 2.35 -0.06
C THR A 121 14.65 2.57 -0.99
N GLU A 122 14.41 2.70 -2.31
CA GLU A 122 15.47 3.04 -3.26
C GLU A 122 16.20 4.34 -2.87
N GLY A 123 15.55 5.24 -2.13
CA GLY A 123 16.16 6.46 -1.57
C GLY A 123 17.08 6.27 -0.36
N VAL A 124 16.80 5.32 0.55
CA VAL A 124 17.64 5.10 1.76
C VAL A 124 18.88 4.29 1.41
N SER A 125 18.77 3.31 0.50
CA SER A 125 19.96 2.59 0.00
C SER A 125 20.88 3.51 -0.82
N LYS A 126 20.36 4.45 -1.62
CA LYS A 126 21.19 5.44 -2.34
C LYS A 126 21.88 6.44 -1.42
N CYS A 127 21.31 6.73 -0.25
CA CYS A 127 21.91 7.61 0.75
C CYS A 127 23.00 6.88 1.58
N LEU A 128 22.85 5.56 1.80
CA LEU A 128 23.81 4.73 2.53
C LEU A 128 24.95 4.13 1.68
N LEU A 129 24.78 4.05 0.35
CA LEU A 129 25.77 3.47 -0.58
C LEU A 129 26.44 4.50 -1.49
N ARG A 130 26.41 5.78 -1.12
CA ARG A 130 27.32 6.77 -1.73
C ARG A 130 28.67 6.63 -1.02
N PRO A 131 29.75 6.24 -1.72
CA PRO A 131 31.10 6.30 -1.17
C PRO A 131 31.51 7.74 -0.85
#